data_AF-A0A2E4KJI5-F1
#
_entry.id   AF-A0A2E4KJI5-F1
#
_cell.length_a   1.000
_cell.length_b   1.000
_cell.length_c   1.000
_cell.angle_alpha   90.00
_cell.angle_beta   90.00
_cell.angle_gamma   90.00
#
_symmetry.space_group_name_H-M   'P 1'
#
loop_
_entity.id
_entity.type
_entity.pdbx_description
1 polymer ?
#
loop_
_entity_poly.entity_id
_entity_poly.type
_entity_poly.pdbx_seq_one_letter_code
_entity_poly.pdbx_strand_id
1 'polypeptide(L)'
;MSWLDAAFAPRRDHKGMSTPSYAARWWLPVCTAACAVWSWQATDGFFVMAAALTVMLATPLLTLGWYLIGLVSARVEPRYIIPQAERAHKARLERKNRAAQQDAV
;
A
#
# COMPACT_ATOMS: atom_id res chain seq x y z
N MET A 1 -4.41 -5.90 -17.08
CA MET A 1 -3.95 -5.46 -15.74
C MET A 1 -4.06 -6.66 -14.81
N SER A 2 -3.00 -7.08 -14.13
CA SER A 2 -3.17 -8.09 -13.08
C SER A 2 -3.77 -7.43 -11.82
N TRP A 3 -4.63 -8.14 -11.12
CA TRP A 3 -5.18 -7.70 -9.83
C TRP A 3 -4.06 -7.46 -8.79
N LEU A 4 -2.96 -8.21 -8.90
CA LEU A 4 -1.75 -8.06 -8.08
C LEU A 4 -1.12 -6.67 -8.28
N ASP A 5 -0.95 -6.21 -9.52
CA ASP A 5 -0.42 -4.86 -9.78
C ASP A 5 -1.32 -3.79 -9.17
N ALA A 6 -2.64 -3.99 -9.18
CA ALA A 6 -3.56 -3.06 -8.57
C ALA A 6 -3.42 -3.06 -7.03
N ALA A 7 -3.25 -4.21 -6.40
CA ALA A 7 -3.11 -4.32 -4.95
C ALA A 7 -1.79 -3.72 -4.43
N PHE A 8 -0.68 -3.99 -5.11
CA PHE A 8 0.67 -3.61 -4.68
C PHE A 8 1.16 -2.26 -5.24
N ALA A 9 0.54 -1.70 -6.28
CA ALA A 9 0.94 -0.39 -6.78
C ALA A 9 0.78 0.71 -5.70
N PRO A 10 1.85 1.46 -5.38
CA PRO A 10 1.76 2.66 -4.56
C PRO A 10 0.75 3.65 -5.14
N ARG A 11 0.16 4.47 -4.27
CA ARG A 11 -0.91 5.39 -4.63
C ARG A 11 -0.42 6.83 -4.60
N ARG A 12 -0.22 7.46 -5.75
CA ARG A 12 0.22 8.84 -5.85
C ARG A 12 -0.92 9.82 -5.58
N ASP A 13 -0.64 10.77 -4.70
CA ASP A 13 -1.49 11.92 -4.43
C ASP A 13 -1.27 13.04 -5.48
N HIS A 14 -2.13 14.06 -5.49
CA HIS A 14 -2.05 15.24 -6.35
C HIS A 14 -0.72 16.02 -6.19
N LYS A 15 -0.07 15.92 -5.03
CA LYS A 15 1.26 16.49 -4.75
C LYS A 15 2.42 15.61 -5.25
N GLY A 16 2.14 14.46 -5.84
CA GLY A 16 3.16 13.49 -6.29
C GLY A 16 3.73 12.60 -5.17
N MET A 17 3.30 12.79 -3.92
CA MET A 17 3.69 11.91 -2.81
C MET A 17 3.10 10.51 -3.00
N SER A 18 3.93 9.49 -2.81
CA SER A 18 3.50 8.09 -2.86
C SER A 18 2.92 7.69 -1.51
N THR A 19 1.65 7.30 -1.50
CA THR A 19 0.95 6.75 -0.33
C THR A 19 0.97 5.22 -0.38
N PRO A 20 0.82 4.54 0.77
CA PRO A 20 0.84 3.09 0.85
C PRO A 20 -0.14 2.43 -0.11
N SER A 21 0.28 1.28 -0.67
CA SER A 21 -0.53 0.44 -1.56
C SER A 21 -1.76 -0.12 -0.84
N TYR A 22 -2.74 -0.62 -1.60
CA TYR A 22 -3.94 -1.20 -0.98
C TYR A 22 -3.61 -2.45 -0.16
N ALA A 23 -2.63 -3.25 -0.59
CA ALA A 23 -2.11 -4.37 0.18
C ALA A 23 -1.63 -3.92 1.58
N ALA A 24 -0.84 -2.84 1.63
CA ALA A 24 -0.33 -2.32 2.91
C ALA A 24 -1.45 -1.78 3.82
N ARG A 25 -2.50 -1.17 3.25
CA ARG A 25 -3.65 -0.66 4.01
C ARG A 25 -4.48 -1.78 4.63
N TRP A 26 -4.71 -2.86 3.87
CA TRP A 26 -5.46 -4.02 4.35
C TRP A 26 -4.65 -4.92 5.29
N TRP A 27 -3.32 -4.83 5.26
CA TRP A 27 -2.47 -5.64 6.12
C TRP A 27 -2.78 -5.46 7.62
N LEU A 28 -3.07 -4.22 8.05
CA LEU A 28 -3.39 -3.96 9.46
C LEU A 28 -4.61 -4.76 9.96
N PRO A 29 -5.82 -4.57 9.41
CA PRO A 29 -6.99 -5.29 9.91
C PRO A 29 -6.87 -6.79 9.71
N VAL A 30 -6.28 -7.26 8.61
CA VAL A 30 -6.13 -8.70 8.33
C VAL A 30 -5.17 -9.36 9.32
N CYS A 31 -3.99 -8.78 9.52
CA CYS A 31 -3.00 -9.32 10.46
C CYS A 31 -3.52 -9.27 11.89
N THR A 32 -4.11 -8.16 12.32
CA THR A 32 -4.66 -8.04 13.68
C THR A 32 -5.81 -9.02 13.92
N ALA A 33 -6.73 -9.18 12.95
CA ALA A 33 -7.82 -10.15 13.06
C ALA A 33 -7.30 -11.60 13.13
N ALA A 34 -6.31 -11.95 12.31
CA ALA A 34 -5.68 -13.27 12.35
C ALA A 34 -5.01 -13.53 13.71
N CYS A 35 -4.25 -12.56 14.23
CA CYS A 35 -3.66 -12.65 15.58
C CYS A 35 -4.73 -12.76 16.66
N ALA A 36 -5.84 -12.05 16.55
CA ALA A 36 -6.94 -12.09 17.52
C ALA A 36 -7.65 -13.45 17.54
N VAL A 37 -7.97 -14.00 16.37
CA VAL A 37 -8.58 -15.34 16.25
C VAL A 37 -7.66 -16.40 16.83
N TRP A 38 -6.36 -16.34 16.52
CA TRP A 38 -5.40 -17.29 17.05
C TRP A 38 -5.24 -17.16 18.57
N SER A 39 -5.08 -15.93 19.07
CA SER A 39 -4.88 -15.66 20.50
C SER A 39 -6.09 -16.07 21.33
N TRP A 40 -7.31 -15.89 20.80
CA TRP A 40 -8.54 -16.32 21.47
C TRP A 40 -8.54 -17.81 21.79
N GLN A 41 -8.11 -18.64 20.83
CA GLN A 41 -8.01 -20.09 21.03
C GLN A 41 -6.82 -20.45 21.94
N ALA A 42 -5.70 -19.73 21.81
CA ALA A 42 -4.49 -19.99 22.60
C ALA A 42 -4.64 -19.66 24.09
N THR A 43 -5.60 -18.82 24.45
CA THR A 43 -5.85 -18.40 25.85
C THR A 43 -7.18 -18.89 26.39
N ASP A 44 -7.77 -19.94 25.79
CA ASP A 44 -9.05 -20.53 26.21
C ASP A 44 -10.18 -19.51 26.41
N GLY A 45 -10.25 -18.49 25.55
CA GLY A 45 -11.25 -17.43 25.63
C GLY A 45 -11.05 -16.39 26.74
N PHE A 46 -9.93 -16.43 27.47
CA PHE A 46 -9.61 -15.39 28.47
C PHE A 46 -9.26 -14.06 27.79
N PHE A 47 -10.23 -13.14 27.77
CA PHE A 47 -10.19 -11.92 26.98
C PHE A 47 -8.93 -11.06 27.18
N VAL A 48 -8.50 -10.84 28.43
CA VAL A 48 -7.37 -9.95 28.72
C VAL A 48 -6.05 -10.55 28.20
N MET A 49 -5.84 -11.87 28.36
CA MET A 49 -4.66 -12.53 27.80
C MET A 49 -4.74 -12.62 26.27
N ALA A 50 -5.92 -12.91 25.70
CA ALA A 50 -6.10 -12.92 24.26
C ALA A 50 -5.73 -11.57 23.64
N ALA A 51 -6.19 -10.46 24.24
CA ALA A 51 -5.87 -9.12 23.79
C ALA A 51 -4.37 -8.80 23.92
N ALA A 52 -3.75 -9.13 25.06
CA ALA A 52 -2.32 -8.92 25.27
C ALA A 52 -1.47 -9.70 24.26
N LEU A 53 -1.79 -10.99 24.05
CA LEU A 53 -1.11 -11.86 23.11
C LEU A 53 -1.30 -11.40 21.66
N THR A 54 -2.50 -10.90 21.32
CA THR A 54 -2.81 -10.32 20.01
C THR A 54 -1.88 -9.15 19.71
N VAL A 55 -1.75 -8.18 20.63
CA VAL A 55 -0.89 -7.01 20.43
C VAL A 55 0.58 -7.42 20.36
N MET A 56 1.00 -8.37 21.22
CA MET A 56 2.37 -8.88 21.26
C MET A 56 2.78 -9.54 19.92
N LEU A 57 1.89 -10.31 19.30
CA LEU A 57 2.15 -10.97 18.01
C LEU A 57 1.92 -10.06 16.81
N ALA A 58 0.87 -9.23 16.84
CA ALA A 58 0.56 -8.33 15.74
C ALA A 58 1.69 -7.32 15.50
N THR A 59 2.33 -6.80 16.54
CA THR A 59 3.39 -5.79 16.40
C THR A 59 4.56 -6.22 15.49
N PRO A 60 5.25 -7.34 15.75
CA PRO A 60 6.33 -7.81 14.87
C PRO A 60 5.81 -8.26 13.49
N LEU A 61 4.63 -8.89 13.41
CA LEU A 61 4.05 -9.35 12.15
C LEU A 61 3.63 -8.20 11.23
N LEU A 62 3.05 -7.15 11.79
CA LEU A 62 2.71 -5.91 11.08
C LEU A 62 3.97 -5.26 10.52
N THR A 63 5.00 -5.13 11.36
CA THR A 63 6.30 -4.56 10.97
C THR A 63 6.92 -5.33 9.81
N LEU A 64 7.01 -6.66 9.93
CA LEU A 64 7.57 -7.52 8.88
C LEU A 64 6.72 -7.49 7.61
N GLY A 65 5.40 -7.59 7.72
CA GLY A 65 4.52 -7.62 6.57
C GLY A 65 4.53 -6.30 5.80
N TRP A 66 4.55 -5.14 6.47
CA TRP A 66 4.71 -3.86 5.78
C TRP A 66 6.06 -3.72 5.08
N TYR A 67 7.14 -4.21 5.70
CA TYR A 67 8.45 -4.25 5.07
C TYR A 67 8.41 -5.07 3.77
N LEU A 68 7.88 -6.30 3.82
CA LEU A 68 7.78 -7.19 2.66
C LEU A 68 6.88 -6.62 1.56
N ILE A 69 5.71 -6.06 1.93
CA ILE A 69 4.82 -5.40 0.98
C ILE A 69 5.52 -4.20 0.34
N GLY A 70 6.32 -3.44 1.09
CA GLY A 70 7.12 -2.33 0.59
C GLY A 70 8.13 -2.77 -0.48
N LEU A 71 8.84 -3.88 -0.25
CA LEU A 71 9.78 -4.44 -1.23
C LEU A 71 9.10 -4.79 -2.55
N VAL A 72 7.93 -5.43 -2.49
CA VAL A 72 7.13 -5.78 -3.68
C VAL A 72 6.60 -4.51 -4.35
N SER A 73 6.05 -3.58 -3.56
CA SER A 73 5.44 -2.35 -4.06
C SER A 73 6.45 -1.43 -4.76
N ALA A 74 7.73 -1.47 -4.36
CA ALA A 74 8.81 -0.71 -5.00
C ALA A 74 9.10 -1.16 -6.45
N ARG A 75 8.72 -2.39 -6.82
CA ARG A 75 8.85 -2.92 -8.18
C ARG A 75 7.64 -2.63 -9.07
N VAL A 76 6.57 -2.06 -8.51
CA VAL A 76 5.31 -1.81 -9.21
C VAL A 76 5.16 -0.32 -9.51
N GLU A 77 4.74 0.02 -10.73
CA GLU A 77 4.57 1.40 -11.14
C GLU A 77 3.47 2.11 -10.30
N PRO A 78 3.77 3.27 -9.69
CA PRO A 78 2.80 4.00 -8.89
C PRO A 78 1.60 4.48 -9.70
N ARG A 79 0.39 4.38 -9.14
CA ARG A 79 -0.84 4.83 -9.79
C ARG A 79 -1.45 6.01 -9.06
N TYR A 80 -2.07 6.92 -9.78
CA TYR A 80 -2.80 8.03 -9.18
C TYR A 80 -4.08 7.53 -8.50
N ILE A 81 -4.40 8.13 -7.36
CA ILE A 81 -5.67 7.88 -6.66
C ILE A 81 -6.84 8.43 -7.48
N ILE A 82 -6.65 9.59 -8.11
CA ILE A 82 -7.68 10.30 -8.87
C ILE A 82 -7.34 10.22 -10.37
N PRO A 83 -8.24 9.68 -11.22
CA PRO A 83 -7.97 9.51 -12.65
C PRO A 83 -7.79 10.86 -13.39
N GLN A 84 -8.41 11.93 -12.90
CA GLN A 84 -8.24 13.28 -13.43
C GLN A 84 -6.82 13.80 -13.23
N ALA A 85 -6.19 13.53 -12.08
CA ALA A 85 -4.81 13.92 -11.80
C ALA A 85 -3.83 13.20 -12.73
N GLU A 86 -4.10 11.94 -13.04
CA GLU A 86 -3.31 11.17 -14.02
C GLU A 86 -3.37 11.80 -15.41
N ARG A 87 -4.58 12.12 -15.89
CA ARG A 87 -4.79 12.77 -17.19
C ARG A 87 -4.10 14.12 -17.26
N ALA A 88 -4.23 14.94 -16.21
CA ALA A 88 -3.58 16.23 -16.13
C ALA A 88 -2.04 16.12 -16.13
N HIS A 89 -1.49 15.14 -15.43
CA HIS A 89 -0.04 14.87 -15.43
C HIS A 89 0.47 14.44 -16.81
N LYS A 90 -0.23 13.49 -17.46
CA LYS A 90 0.11 13.04 -18.82
C LYS A 90 0.06 14.19 -19.83
N ALA A 91 -0.99 15.00 -19.80
CA ALA A 91 -1.12 16.17 -20.67
C ALA A 91 0.01 17.21 -20.48
N ARG A 92 0.50 17.40 -19.25
CA ARG A 92 1.66 18.28 -18.98
C ARG A 92 2.95 17.71 -19.55
N LEU A 93 3.15 16.39 -19.43
CA LEU A 93 4.32 15.71 -19.99
C LEU A 93 4.35 15.84 -21.52
N GLU A 94 3.21 15.63 -22.18
CA GLU A 94 3.07 15.78 -23.64
C GLU A 94 3.38 17.19 -24.12
N ARG A 95 2.89 18.22 -23.41
CA ARG A 95 3.22 19.63 -23.72
C ARG A 95 4.72 19.90 -23.63
N LYS A 96 5.37 19.40 -22.57
CA LYS A 96 6.81 19.56 -22.38
C LYS A 96 7.62 18.86 -23.48
N ASN A 97 7.23 17.64 -23.86
CA ASN A 97 7.89 16.89 -24.93
C ASN A 97 7.73 17.57 -26.30
N ARG A 98 6.56 18.14 -26.59
CA ARG A 98 6.33 18.92 -27.83
C ARG A 98 7.19 20.17 -27.88
N ALA A 99 7.29 20.93 -26.78
CA ALA A 99 8.16 22.10 -26.71
C ALA A 99 9.65 21.71 -26.94
N ALA A 100 10.11 20.65 -26.29
CA ALA A 100 11.48 20.16 -26.48
C ALA A 100 11.78 19.66 -27.90
N GLN A 101 10.78 19.11 -28.62
CA GLN A 101 10.92 18.75 -30.03
C GLN A 101 10.94 19.96 -30.96
N GLN A 102 10.23 21.04 -30.61
CA GLN A 102 10.24 22.28 -31.39
C GLN A 102 11.55 23.05 -31.23
N ASP A 103 12.15 23.02 -30.04
CA ASP A 103 13.46 23.66 -29.77
C ASP A 103 14.65 22.89 -30.38
N ALA A 104 14.45 21.64 -30.81
CA ALA A 104 15.48 20.78 -31.40
C ALA A 104 15.50 20.79 -32.95
N VAL A 105 14.61 21.55 -33.59
CA VAL A 105 14.51 21.75 -35.05
C VAL A 105 14.98 23.15 -35.40
#